data_AF-M0MN73-F1
#
_entry.id   AF-M0MN73-F1
#
_cell.length_a   1.000
_cell.length_b   1.000
_cell.length_c   1.000
_cell.angle_alpha   90.00
_cell.angle_beta   90.00
_cell.angle_gamma   90.00
#
_symmetry.space_group_name_H-M   'P 1'
#
loop_
_entity.id
_entity.type
_entity.pdbx_description
1 polymer ?
#
loop_
_entity_poly.entity_id
_entity_poly.type
_entity_poly.pdbx_seq_one_letter_code
_entity_poly.pdbx_strand_id
1 'polypeptide(L)'
;MEAACSLLAKSKRRYVLYQLADDHNVHIEDVVTQVAAWEHDVPVDRIDDETRQRTYVSLVHNHLPRLADYDIVDYDLRSGDIVLADGFDDIQPLLEQFRQTEEDPELRARATL
;
A
#
# COMPACT_ATOMS: atom_id res chain seq x y z
N MET A 1 9.12 -10.24 -14.56
CA MET A 1 9.14 -10.80 -13.18
C MET A 1 9.93 -9.93 -12.20
N GLU A 2 11.17 -9.52 -12.52
CA GLU A 2 11.99 -8.65 -11.63
C GLU A 2 11.35 -7.29 -11.30
N ALA A 3 10.64 -6.69 -12.26
CA ALA A 3 9.95 -5.42 -12.08
C ALA A 3 8.81 -5.48 -11.04
N ALA A 4 7.98 -6.54 -11.07
CA ALA A 4 6.88 -6.73 -10.12
C ALA A 4 7.39 -6.96 -8.69
N CYS A 5 8.44 -7.78 -8.52
CA CYS A 5 9.08 -7.98 -7.21
C CYS A 5 9.69 -6.66 -6.68
N SER A 6 10.36 -5.89 -7.55
CA SER A 6 10.91 -4.58 -7.17
C SER A 6 9.81 -3.57 -6.82
N LEU A 7 8.66 -3.62 -7.51
CA LEU A 7 7.48 -2.82 -7.20
C LEU A 7 6.90 -3.23 -5.84
N LEU A 8 6.74 -4.51 -5.59
CA LEU A 8 6.17 -5.00 -4.34
C LEU A 8 7.18 -5.05 -3.20
N ALA A 9 8.47 -4.77 -3.40
CA ALA A 9 9.48 -4.78 -2.33
C ALA A 9 9.27 -3.72 -1.23
N LYS A 10 8.43 -2.69 -1.47
CA LYS A 10 8.17 -1.63 -0.48
C LYS A 10 6.85 -1.87 0.24
N SER A 11 6.90 -1.98 1.57
CA SER A 11 5.74 -2.18 2.45
C SER A 11 4.60 -1.22 2.14
N LYS A 12 4.88 0.09 2.07
CA LYS A 12 3.86 1.11 1.75
C LYS A 12 3.10 0.84 0.45
N ARG A 13 3.75 0.33 -0.60
CA ARG A 13 3.06 -0.03 -1.86
C ARG A 13 2.16 -1.24 -1.64
N ARG A 14 2.64 -2.27 -0.95
CA ARG A 14 1.82 -3.44 -0.59
C ARG A 14 0.60 -3.03 0.25
N TYR A 15 0.80 -2.18 1.25
CA TYR A 15 -0.26 -1.71 2.14
C TYR A 15 -1.35 -0.93 1.40
N VAL A 16 -0.97 0.01 0.52
CA VAL A 16 -1.95 0.68 -0.36
C VAL A 16 -2.77 -0.34 -1.15
N LEU A 17 -2.12 -1.34 -1.72
CA LEU A 17 -2.78 -2.36 -2.53
C LEU A 17 -3.63 -3.34 -1.70
N TYR A 18 -3.25 -3.66 -0.46
CA TYR A 18 -4.10 -4.45 0.44
C TYR A 18 -5.39 -3.70 0.75
N GLN A 19 -5.30 -2.40 1.05
CA GLN A 19 -6.48 -1.57 1.29
C GLN A 19 -7.40 -1.53 0.07
N LEU A 20 -6.83 -1.36 -1.13
CA LEU A 20 -7.59 -1.33 -2.38
C LEU A 20 -8.17 -2.69 -2.78
N ALA A 21 -7.49 -3.79 -2.45
CA ALA A 21 -7.98 -5.14 -2.71
C ALA A 21 -9.18 -5.48 -1.81
N ASP A 22 -9.16 -5.00 -0.56
CA ASP A 22 -10.25 -5.17 0.38
C ASP A 22 -11.42 -4.20 0.07
N ASP A 23 -11.12 -2.97 -0.37
CA ASP A 23 -12.10 -1.96 -0.75
C ASP A 23 -11.71 -1.25 -2.06
N HIS A 24 -12.48 -1.49 -3.13
CA HIS A 24 -12.06 -1.23 -4.52
C HIS A 24 -11.99 0.27 -4.87
N ASN A 25 -12.61 1.13 -4.06
CA ASN A 25 -12.54 2.58 -4.23
C ASN A 25 -12.44 3.23 -2.86
N VAL A 26 -11.28 3.83 -2.61
CA VAL A 26 -10.95 4.45 -1.33
C VAL A 26 -10.42 5.85 -1.55
N HIS A 27 -10.70 6.71 -0.58
CA HIS A 27 -10.19 8.07 -0.58
C HIS A 27 -8.76 8.10 -0.01
N ILE A 28 -7.91 8.97 -0.53
CA ILE A 28 -6.48 9.05 -0.18
C ILE A 28 -6.26 9.26 1.32
N GLU A 29 -7.12 10.03 1.99
CA GLU A 29 -7.03 10.27 3.44
C GLU A 29 -7.23 8.98 4.27
N ASP A 30 -8.12 8.11 3.82
CA ASP A 30 -8.37 6.82 4.48
C ASP A 30 -7.19 5.88 4.26
N VAL A 31 -6.68 5.82 3.03
CA VAL A 31 -5.47 5.05 2.68
C VAL A 31 -4.26 5.53 3.49
N VAL A 32 -4.04 6.84 3.61
CA VAL A 32 -2.94 7.41 4.39
C VAL A 32 -3.04 6.98 5.85
N THR A 33 -4.23 7.08 6.44
CA THR A 33 -4.45 6.74 7.84
C THR A 33 -4.24 5.25 8.08
N GLN A 34 -4.77 4.39 7.21
CA GLN A 34 -4.64 2.95 7.33
C GLN A 34 -3.20 2.47 7.08
N VAL A 35 -2.51 3.02 6.09
CA VAL A 35 -1.10 2.69 5.82
C VAL A 35 -0.22 3.11 6.99
N ALA A 36 -0.45 4.29 7.58
CA ALA A 36 0.27 4.73 8.77
C ALA A 36 0.03 3.79 9.96
N ALA A 37 -1.21 3.38 10.19
CA ALA A 37 -1.56 2.41 11.23
C ALA A 37 -0.79 1.08 11.07
N TRP A 38 -0.76 0.51 9.86
CA TRP A 38 -0.03 -0.72 9.59
C TRP A 38 1.49 -0.58 9.69
N GLU A 39 2.08 0.57 9.32
CA GLU A 39 3.52 0.78 9.47
C GLU A 39 3.97 0.91 10.93
N HIS A 40 3.13 1.52 11.76
CA HIS A 40 3.43 1.76 13.16
C HIS A 40 2.90 0.66 14.09
N ASP A 41 2.19 -0.34 13.55
CA ASP A 41 1.55 -1.43 14.29
C ASP A 41 0.65 -0.91 15.42
N VAL A 42 -0.14 0.11 15.11
CA VAL A 42 -1.09 0.75 16.04
C VAL A 42 -2.47 0.90 15.40
N PRO A 43 -3.55 1.01 16.19
CA PRO A 43 -4.86 1.35 15.67
C PRO A 43 -4.90 2.74 15.02
N VAL A 44 -5.81 2.94 14.06
CA VAL A 44 -5.96 4.20 13.29
C VAL A 44 -6.21 5.45 14.16
N ASP A 45 -6.86 5.29 15.31
CA ASP A 45 -7.15 6.39 16.26
C ASP A 45 -5.91 6.84 17.06
N ARG A 46 -4.79 6.13 16.93
CA ARG A 46 -3.49 6.46 17.54
C ARG A 46 -2.52 7.16 16.58
N ILE A 47 -2.91 7.34 15.31
CA ILE A 47 -2.10 8.07 14.35
C ILE A 47 -2.25 9.58 14.57
N ASP A 48 -1.12 10.24 14.84
CA ASP A 48 -1.07 11.69 14.96
C ASP A 48 -0.99 12.40 13.60
N ASP A 49 -1.30 13.70 13.60
CA ASP A 49 -1.32 14.52 12.37
C ASP A 49 0.05 14.57 11.69
N GLU A 50 1.16 14.52 12.44
CA GLU A 50 2.51 14.56 11.88
C GLU A 50 2.82 13.28 11.10
N THR A 51 2.51 12.11 11.67
CA THR A 51 2.65 10.82 11.02
C THR A 51 1.74 10.72 9.81
N ARG A 52 0.47 11.14 9.94
CA ARG A 52 -0.47 11.21 8.81
C ARG A 52 0.08 12.06 7.67
N GLN A 53 0.57 13.26 7.96
CA GLN A 53 1.14 14.17 6.95
C GLN A 53 2.38 13.58 6.27
N ARG A 54 3.28 12.95 7.02
CA ARG A 54 4.48 12.30 6.45
C ARG A 54 4.11 11.13 5.54
N THR A 55 3.12 10.34 5.93
CA THR A 55 2.61 9.23 5.10
C THR A 55 1.95 9.76 3.84
N TYR A 56 1.10 10.80 3.93
CA TYR A 56 0.50 11.46 2.78
C TYR A 56 1.55 11.90 1.75
N VAL A 57 2.55 12.67 2.20
CA VAL A 57 3.64 13.15 1.32
C VAL A 57 4.38 11.98 0.68
N SER A 58 4.65 10.91 1.44
CA SER A 58 5.29 9.70 0.94
C SER A 58 4.45 8.99 -0.12
N LEU A 59 3.13 8.86 0.09
CA LEU A 59 2.23 8.20 -0.87
C LEU A 59 2.15 9.01 -2.17
N VAL A 60 1.87 10.31 -2.07
CA VAL A 60 1.67 11.19 -3.23
C VAL A 60 2.93 11.35 -4.07
N HIS A 61 4.11 11.49 -3.46
CA HIS A 61 5.32 11.80 -4.22
C HIS A 61 6.18 10.59 -4.59
N ASN A 62 5.89 9.40 -4.07
CA ASN A 62 6.72 8.22 -4.32
C ASN A 62 5.92 6.97 -4.65
N HIS A 63 4.93 6.61 -3.83
CA HIS A 63 4.29 5.32 -3.97
C HIS A 63 3.21 5.30 -5.06
N LEU A 64 2.28 6.25 -5.05
CA LEU A 64 1.21 6.33 -6.05
C LEU A 64 1.75 6.57 -7.46
N PRO A 65 2.69 7.51 -7.71
CA PRO A 65 3.26 7.69 -9.05
C PRO A 65 3.90 6.41 -9.59
N ARG A 66 4.66 5.69 -8.75
CA ARG A 66 5.30 4.43 -9.16
C ARG A 66 4.33 3.28 -9.35
N LEU A 67 3.15 3.29 -8.74
CA LEU A 67 2.12 2.27 -8.98
C LEU A 67 1.39 2.59 -10.29
N ALA A 68 1.10 3.87 -10.53
CA ALA A 68 0.49 4.35 -11.76
C ALA A 68 1.41 4.16 -12.99
N ASP A 69 2.73 4.36 -12.86
CA ASP A 69 3.71 4.11 -13.94
C ASP A 69 3.66 2.67 -14.49
N TYR A 70 3.09 1.73 -13.73
CA TYR A 70 2.94 0.33 -14.07
C TYR A 70 1.47 -0.08 -14.26
N ASP A 71 0.56 0.88 -14.42
CA ASP A 71 -0.88 0.67 -14.60
C ASP A 71 -1.52 -0.17 -13.48
N ILE A 72 -1.00 -0.09 -12.26
CA ILE A 72 -1.51 -0.85 -11.11
C ILE A 72 -2.64 -0.11 -10.40
N VAL A 73 -2.54 1.22 -10.33
CA VAL A 73 -3.55 2.08 -9.72
C VAL A 73 -3.75 3.32 -10.57
N ASP A 74 -4.97 3.84 -10.55
CA ASP A 74 -5.29 5.20 -10.97
C ASP A 74 -5.66 6.03 -9.75
N TYR A 75 -5.26 7.31 -9.76
CA TYR A 75 -5.59 8.24 -8.68
C TYR A 75 -5.81 9.66 -9.19
N ASP A 76 -6.77 10.36 -8.58
CA ASP A 76 -6.99 11.78 -8.81
C ASP A 76 -6.82 12.54 -7.49
N LEU A 77 -5.74 13.33 -7.37
CA LEU A 77 -5.49 14.14 -6.17
C LEU A 77 -6.49 15.28 -5.96
N ARG A 78 -7.30 15.62 -6.97
CA ARG A 78 -8.35 16.65 -6.83
C ARG A 78 -9.59 16.09 -6.16
N SER A 79 -10.02 14.89 -6.55
CA SER A 79 -11.15 14.20 -5.91
C SER A 79 -10.73 13.41 -4.68
N GLY A 80 -9.46 13.01 -4.62
CA GLY A 80 -8.88 12.14 -3.60
C GLY A 80 -9.10 10.66 -3.87
N ASP A 81 -9.71 10.29 -5.00
CA ASP A 81 -10.03 8.90 -5.31
C ASP A 81 -8.79 8.11 -5.71
N ILE A 82 -8.72 6.86 -5.25
CA ILE A 82 -7.71 5.88 -5.65
C ILE A 82 -8.43 4.58 -5.99
N VAL A 83 -8.13 4.01 -7.15
CA VAL A 83 -8.73 2.77 -7.64
C VAL A 83 -7.67 1.84 -8.21
N LEU A 84 -7.96 0.55 -8.22
CA LEU A 84 -7.16 -0.44 -8.95
C LEU A 84 -7.33 -0.24 -10.46
N ALA A 85 -6.23 -0.38 -11.20
CA ALA A 85 -6.20 -0.36 -12.65
C ALA A 85 -5.93 -1.77 -13.20
N ASP A 86 -6.09 -1.95 -14.52
CA ASP A 86 -6.05 -3.28 -15.18
C ASP A 86 -4.74 -4.06 -14.93
N GLY A 87 -3.61 -3.37 -14.73
CA GLY A 87 -2.32 -4.01 -14.46
C GLY A 87 -2.23 -4.67 -13.07
N PHE A 88 -3.19 -4.41 -12.18
CA PHE A 88 -3.22 -5.03 -10.86
C PHE A 88 -3.33 -6.56 -10.92
N ASP A 89 -4.10 -7.09 -11.88
CA ASP A 89 -4.34 -8.53 -12.02
C ASP A 89 -3.04 -9.32 -12.21
N ASP A 90 -2.03 -8.72 -12.86
CA ASP A 90 -0.72 -9.32 -13.10
C ASP A 90 0.10 -9.50 -11.82
N ILE A 91 -0.14 -8.66 -10.81
CA ILE A 91 0.61 -8.67 -9.54
C ILE A 91 -0.17 -9.24 -8.36
N GLN A 92 -1.50 -9.36 -8.48
CA GLN A 92 -2.37 -9.83 -7.41
C GLN A 92 -1.92 -11.16 -6.78
N PRO A 93 -1.52 -12.20 -7.53
CA PRO A 93 -1.06 -13.46 -6.93
C PRO A 93 0.22 -13.28 -6.11
N LEU A 94 1.11 -12.39 -6.53
CA LEU A 94 2.35 -12.11 -5.82
C LEU A 94 2.10 -11.25 -4.57
N LEU A 95 1.19 -10.27 -4.66
CA LEU A 95 0.76 -9.46 -3.54
C LEU A 95 0.18 -10.34 -2.42
N GLU A 96 -0.65 -11.32 -2.77
CA GLU A 96 -1.23 -12.26 -1.80
C GLU A 96 -0.17 -13.13 -1.10
N GLN A 97 0.91 -13.51 -1.80
CA GLN A 97 2.04 -14.21 -1.15
C GLN A 97 2.75 -13.34 -0.12
N PHE A 98 2.90 -12.04 -0.39
CA PHE A 98 3.43 -11.10 0.60
C PHE A 98 2.48 -10.95 1.78
N ARG A 99 1.17 -10.83 1.53
CA ARG A 99 0.14 -10.71 2.59
C ARG A 99 0.24 -11.86 3.58
N GLN A 100 0.30 -13.10 3.09
CA GLN A 100 0.45 -14.30 3.93
C GLN A 100 1.74 -14.28 4.75
N THR A 101 2.85 -13.83 4.16
CA THR A 101 4.15 -13.72 4.85
C THR A 101 4.14 -12.63 5.92
N GLU A 102 3.42 -11.54 5.68
CA GLU A 102 3.30 -10.41 6.59
C GLU A 102 2.22 -10.61 7.64
N GLU A 103 1.20 -11.42 7.43
CA GLU A 103 0.17 -11.72 8.42
C GLU A 103 0.62 -12.84 9.37
N ASP A 104 1.55 -13.71 8.94
CA ASP A 104 2.10 -14.79 9.75
C ASP A 104 3.26 -14.30 10.64
N PRO A 105 3.11 -14.31 11.99
CA PRO A 105 4.15 -13.91 12.93
C PRO A 105 5.43 -14.77 12.83
N GLU A 106 5.32 -16.05 12.48
CA GLU A 106 6.45 -16.96 12.34
C GLU A 106 7.26 -16.66 11.07
N LEU A 107 6.60 -16.21 10.00
CA LEU A 107 7.27 -15.81 8.76
C LEU A 107 7.92 -14.42 8.87
N ARG A 108 7.29 -13.46 9.55
CA ARG A 108 7.93 -12.17 9.91
C ARG A 108 9.24 -12.37 10.68
N ALA A 109 9.26 -13.31 11.64
CA ALA A 109 10.44 -13.60 12.45
C ALA A 109 11.60 -14.22 11.65
N ARG A 110 11.30 -15.00 10.60
CA ARG A 110 12.30 -15.67 9.74
C ARG A 110 12.88 -14.77 8.65
N ALA A 111 12.12 -13.80 8.14
CA ALA A 111 12.58 -12.87 7.10
C ALA A 111 13.56 -11.79 7.60
N THR A 112 13.81 -11.74 8.91
CA THR A 112 14.69 -10.74 9.57
C THR A 112 16.09 -11.29 9.89
N LEU A 113 16.44 -12.50 9.45
CA LEU A 113 17.77 -13.13 9.61
C LEU A 113 18.51 -13.23 8.27
#